data_AF-A0A8T7C0X7-F1
#
_entry.id   AF-A0A8T7C0X7-F1
#
_cell.length_a   1.000
_cell.length_b   1.000
_cell.length_c   1.000
_cell.angle_alpha   90.00
_cell.angle_beta   90.00
_cell.angle_gamma   90.00
#
_symmetry.space_group_name_H-M   'P 1'
#
loop_
_entity.id
_entity.type
_entity.pdbx_description
1 polymer ?
#
loop_
_entity_poly.entity_id
_entity_poly.type
_entity_poly.pdbx_seq_one_letter_code
_entity_poly.pdbx_strand_id
1 'polypeptide(L)' 'MPHYAIIYLGGNRPASPEEGKQHFAKYMDWLSALGDAAVSPANPLKNTSTVHPDGSVTAGGTTTMSGYTIIAADSMD' A
#
# COMPACT_ATOMS: atom_id res chain seq x y z
N MET A 1 -14.64 -13.33 -9.06
CA MET A 1 -13.28 -12.84 -9.32
C MET A 1 -12.45 -13.01 -8.07
N PRO A 2 -11.23 -13.57 -8.17
CA PRO A 2 -10.26 -13.51 -7.08
C PRO A 2 -9.87 -12.07 -6.74
N HIS A 3 -9.43 -11.88 -5.50
CA HIS A 3 -8.84 -10.62 -5.04
C HIS A 3 -7.32 -10.79 -4.94
N TYR A 4 -6.59 -9.79 -5.42
CA TYR A 4 -5.14 -9.71 -5.34
C TYR A 4 -4.71 -8.48 -4.55
N ALA A 5 -3.57 -8.59 -3.87
CA ALA A 5 -3.00 -7.49 -3.10
C ALA A 5 -1.73 -6.97 -3.79
N ILE A 6 -1.73 -5.68 -4.11
CA ILE A 6 -0.53 -4.94 -4.50
C ILE A 6 0.08 -4.39 -3.22
N ILE A 7 1.25 -4.90 -2.85
CA ILE A 7 1.94 -4.50 -1.63
C ILE A 7 3.00 -3.43 -1.95
N TYR A 8 2.92 -2.29 -1.29
CA TYR A 8 3.92 -1.24 -1.40
C TYR A 8 5.03 -1.49 -0.39
N LEU A 9 6.24 -1.73 -0.89
CA LEU A 9 7.43 -1.98 -0.09
C LEU A 9 8.40 -0.81 -0.24
N GLY A 10 8.80 -0.20 0.87
CA GLY A 10 9.76 0.90 0.88
C GLY A 10 9.26 2.15 0.14
N GLY A 11 10.16 2.74 -0.65
CA GLY A 11 9.96 3.98 -1.41
C GLY A 11 11.00 5.03 -1.08
N ASN A 12 11.36 5.87 -2.05
CA ASN A 12 12.22 7.02 -1.82
C ASN A 12 11.38 8.15 -1.26
N ARG A 13 11.81 8.68 -0.10
CA ARG A 13 11.20 9.89 0.44
C ARG A 13 11.45 11.04 -0.56
N PRO A 14 10.41 11.78 -1.00
CA PRO A 14 10.59 12.95 -1.85
C PRO A 14 11.58 13.93 -1.22
N ALA A 15 12.47 14.50 -2.02
CA ALA A 15 13.48 15.45 -1.53
C ALA A 15 12.85 16.82 -1.21
N SER A 16 11.68 17.09 -1.77
CA SER A 16 10.92 18.32 -1.54
C SER A 16 9.40 18.09 -1.43
N PRO A 17 8.66 19.03 -0.84
CA PRO A 17 7.19 19.00 -0.84
C PRO A 17 6.59 18.98 -2.26
N GLU A 18 7.24 19.64 -3.22
CA GLU A 18 6.75 19.75 -4.60
C GLU A 18 6.84 18.40 -5.32
N GLU A 19 7.97 17.71 -5.20
CA GLU A 19 8.11 16.33 -5.68
C GLU A 19 7.11 15.39 -5.00
N GLY A 20 6.87 15.58 -3.70
CA GLY A 20 5.87 14.80 -2.96
C GLY A 20 4.46 14.96 -3.53
N LYS A 21 4.06 16.20 -3.86
CA LYS A 21 2.76 16.48 -4.50
C LYS A 21 2.68 15.87 -5.90
N GLN A 22 3.72 16.00 -6.71
CA GLN A 22 3.75 15.44 -8.06
C GLN A 22 3.66 13.91 -8.04
N HIS A 23 4.39 13.25 -7.14
CA HIS A 23 4.32 11.81 -6.96
C HIS A 23 2.93 11.38 -6.47
N PHE A 24 2.36 12.10 -5.50
CA PHE A 24 1.02 11.81 -5.00
C PHE A 24 -0.05 11.98 -6.10
N ALA A 25 0.04 13.01 -6.95
CA ALA A 25 -0.88 13.20 -8.07
C ALA A 25 -0.82 12.01 -9.05
N LYS A 26 0.38 11.59 -9.48
CA LYS A 26 0.57 10.42 -10.34
C LYS A 26 0.01 9.14 -9.73
N TYR A 27 0.19 8.96 -8.42
CA TYR A 27 -0.36 7.82 -7.70
C TYR A 27 -1.90 7.83 -7.69
N MET A 28 -2.51 9.00 -7.46
CA MET A 28 -3.97 9.15 -7.48
C MET A 28 -4.55 8.95 -8.88
N ASP A 29 -3.87 9.42 -9.93
CA ASP A 29 -4.28 9.21 -11.32
C ASP A 29 -4.24 7.72 -11.67
N TRP A 30 -3.17 7.02 -11.28
CA TRP A 30 -3.05 5.57 -11.47
C TRP A 30 -4.14 4.81 -10.72
N LEU A 31 -4.40 5.15 -9.45
CA LEU A 31 -5.49 4.53 -8.68
C LEU A 31 -6.85 4.75 -9.34
N SER A 32 -7.10 5.96 -9.83
CA SER A 32 -8.37 6.30 -10.49
C SER A 32 -8.54 5.51 -11.79
N ALA A 33 -7.46 5.25 -12.52
CA ALA A 33 -7.48 4.45 -13.75
C ALA A 33 -7.84 2.98 -13.52
N LEU A 34 -7.69 2.46 -12.30
CA LEU A 34 -8.14 1.09 -11.95
C LEU A 34 -9.67 0.99 -11.88
N GLY A 35 -10.38 2.09 -11.64
CA GLY A 35 -11.84 2.12 -11.54
C GLY A 35 -12.38 1.10 -10.53
N ASP A 36 -13.46 0.41 -10.92
CA ASP A 36 -14.16 -0.55 -10.06
C ASP A 36 -13.33 -1.79 -9.72
N ALA A 37 -12.22 -2.04 -10.42
CA ALA A 37 -11.31 -3.14 -10.09
C ALA A 37 -10.59 -2.89 -8.76
N ALA A 38 -10.36 -1.64 -8.36
CA ALA A 38 -9.73 -1.30 -7.08
C ALA A 38 -10.74 -1.37 -5.93
N VAL A 39 -11.04 -2.58 -5.46
CA VAL A 39 -12.00 -2.83 -4.36
C VAL A 39 -11.54 -2.24 -3.02
N SER A 40 -10.24 -2.00 -2.85
CA SER A 40 -9.69 -1.26 -1.71
C SER A 40 -8.48 -0.41 -2.16
N PRO A 41 -8.71 0.85 -2.58
CA PRO A 41 -7.76 1.58 -3.43
C PRO A 41 -6.55 2.17 -2.69
N ALA A 42 -6.63 2.51 -1.40
CA ALA A 42 -5.49 3.14 -0.73
C ALA A 42 -5.50 2.86 0.78
N ASN A 43 -4.66 1.92 1.21
CA ASN A 43 -4.54 1.54 2.63
C ASN A 43 -3.12 1.77 3.12
N PRO A 44 -2.79 2.98 3.60
CA PRO A 44 -1.47 3.23 4.18
C PRO A 44 -1.32 2.51 5.52
N LEU A 45 -0.17 1.86 5.72
CA LEU A 45 0.18 1.25 7.00
C LEU A 45 0.97 2.26 7.83
N LYS A 46 0.35 2.76 8.90
CA LYS A 46 0.94 3.69 9.86
C LYS A 46 0.96 3.04 11.24
N ASN A 47 1.94 3.40 12.08
CA ASN A 47 2.03 2.96 13.47
C ASN A 47 1.87 1.43 13.62
N THR A 48 2.57 0.67 12.79
CA THR A 48 2.47 -0.79 12.76
C THR A 48 2.93 -1.42 14.07
N SER A 49 2.46 -2.63 14.34
CA SER A 49 2.88 -3.46 15.47
C SER A 49 2.98 -4.91 15.01
N THR A 50 3.89 -5.66 15.62
CA THR A 50 4.10 -7.09 15.34
C THR A 50 3.66 -7.89 16.56
N VAL A 51 2.77 -8.87 16.34
CA VAL A 51 2.33 -9.84 17.35
C VAL A 51 3.14 -11.11 17.16
N HIS A 52 3.82 -11.56 18.21
CA HIS A 52 4.68 -12.74 18.19
C HIS A 52 3.89 -14.01 18.57
N PRO A 53 4.42 -15.22 18.26
CA PRO A 53 3.74 -16.48 18.59
C PRO A 53 3.47 -16.70 20.08
N ASP A 54 4.25 -16.06 20.96
CA ASP A 54 4.05 -16.09 22.41
C ASP A 54 3.02 -15.06 22.92
N GLY A 55 2.42 -14.29 22.01
CA GLY A 55 1.44 -13.25 22.31
C GLY A 55 2.05 -11.89 22.69
N SER A 56 3.38 -11.76 22.74
CA SER A 56 4.01 -10.46 22.97
C SER A 56 3.83 -9.54 21.76
N VAL A 57 3.82 -8.22 22.00
CA VAL A 57 3.63 -7.20 20.97
C VAL A 57 4.81 -6.25 20.95
N THR A 58 5.41 -6.06 19.78
CA THR A 58 6.48 -5.07 19.57
C THR A 58 6.00 -3.95 18.65
N ALA A 59 6.37 -2.72 18.97
CA ALA A 59 6.11 -1.58 18.10
C ALA A 59 6.90 -1.71 16.77
N GLY A 60 6.27 -1.33 15.68
CA GLY A 60 6.81 -1.46 14.32
C GLY A 60 6.43 -2.75 13.62
N GLY A 61 6.63 -2.75 12.30
CA GLY A 61 6.50 -3.92 11.45
C GLY A 61 7.85 -4.59 11.25
N THR A 62 7.84 -5.91 11.08
CA THR A 62 9.02 -6.69 10.66
C THR A 62 9.28 -6.62 9.15
N THR A 63 8.39 -5.97 8.40
CA THR A 63 8.48 -5.78 6.95
C THR A 63 8.65 -4.29 6.60
N THR A 64 9.09 -4.01 5.38
CA THR A 64 9.18 -2.64 4.83
C THR A 64 7.86 -2.18 4.19
N MET A 65 6.74 -2.83 4.50
CA MET A 65 5.44 -2.50 3.93
C MET A 65 4.98 -1.11 4.37
N SER A 66 4.67 -0.26 3.41
CA SER A 66 4.16 1.10 3.64
C SER A 66 2.65 1.23 3.37
N GLY A 67 2.08 0.26 2.65
CA GLY A 67 0.65 0.23 2.33
C GLY A 67 0.29 -0.91 1.39
N TYR A 68 -0.99 -1.00 1.05
CA TYR A 68 -1.48 -1.93 0.05
C TYR A 68 -2.72 -1.42 -0.68
N THR A 69 -2.97 -2.03 -1.83
CA THR A 69 -4.20 -1.89 -2.63
C THR A 69 -4.76 -3.28 -2.92
N ILE A 70 -6.06 -3.48 -2.73
CA ILE A 70 -6.74 -4.71 -3.10
C ILE A 70 -7.46 -4.48 -4.42
N ILE A 71 -7.23 -5.38 -5.37
CA ILE A 71 -7.89 -5.38 -6.68
C ILE A 71 -8.68 -6.67 -6.90
N ALA A 72 -9.75 -6.60 -7.69
CA ALA A 72 -10.41 -7.75 -8.28
C ALA A 72 -9.91 -7.91 -9.73
N ALA A 73 -9.48 -9.11 -10.10
CA ALA A 73 -9.06 -9.45 -11.46
C ALA A 73 -9.46 -10.90 -11.78
N ASP A 74 -9.43 -11.28 -13.06
CA ASP A 74 -9.79 -12.64 -13.48
C ASP A 74 -8.67 -13.65 -13.21
N SER A 75 -7.42 -13.21 -13.29
CA SER A 75 -6.21 -14.00 -13.10
C SER A 75 -5.05 -13.15 -12.56
N MET A 76 -3.92 -13.82 -12.28
CA MET A 76 -2.66 -13.16 -11.89
C MET A 76 -1.91 -12.56 -13.10
N ASP A 77 -2.05 -13.20 -14.27
CA ASP A 77 -1.60 -12.68 -15.56
C ASP A 77 -2.56 -11.61 -16.08
#